data_AF-A0A967GKD0-F1
#
_entry.id   AF-A0A967GKD0-F1
#
_cell.length_a   1.000
_cell.length_b   1.000
_cell.length_c   1.000
_cell.angle_alpha   90.00
_cell.angle_beta   90.00
_cell.angle_gamma   90.00
#
_symmetry.space_group_name_H-M   'P 1'
#
loop_
_entity.id
_entity.type
_entity.pdbx_description
1 polymer ?
#
loop_
_entity_poly.entity_id
_entity_poly.type
_entity_poly.pdbx_seq_one_letter_code
_entity_poly.pdbx_strand_id
1 'polypeptide(L)'
;SDLVSIVRGQIADPHWVTKARGGRTEDIRPCISCNQLCIGRRLRDYWASCLVNPSVARESAWDGDIPAPSDSPRDILVVGGGPAGLETARVAAERGHRVRLVEASGELGGQFRLAAGQPERGEIGALLTWYQRQLEKLQVKVELRRTMTTEEVAQSGADAVVVCTGSKPTRTGFQRVFPHLDALPGVEQDNVCTVHDVLDGSIVPGTNVLLLDDIDGWWPATGTALHLAQQRHFVTVVTPSEKAAAKLDLSLTGDTTRERFMRYGVEVVLATALEAWQGNTATLVNLYTGEREERDFDSLVLACTNTSDTGLFDDLRDAEIEVHTIGDAVASRTAHMAIYEGRKLALEL
;
A
#
# COMPACT_ATOMS: atom_id res chain seq x y z
N SER A 1 -6.54 28.56 -23.03
CA SER A 1 -7.66 28.46 -22.09
C SER A 1 -7.52 29.60 -21.09
N ASP A 2 -8.62 30.28 -20.75
CA ASP A 2 -8.66 31.36 -19.76
C ASP A 2 -9.00 30.86 -18.33
N LEU A 3 -9.48 29.62 -18.22
CA LEU A 3 -9.82 28.95 -16.96
C LEU A 3 -9.11 27.60 -16.83
N VAL A 4 -8.85 27.20 -15.59
CA VAL A 4 -8.29 25.87 -15.25
C VAL A 4 -9.30 25.12 -14.38
N SER A 5 -9.69 23.91 -14.81
CA SER A 5 -10.58 23.04 -14.04
C SER A 5 -9.77 22.02 -13.26
N ILE A 6 -9.87 22.08 -11.93
CA ILE A 6 -9.18 21.16 -11.00
C ILE A 6 -10.22 20.56 -10.07
N VAL A 7 -10.58 19.30 -10.28
CA VAL A 7 -11.55 18.61 -9.42
C VAL A 7 -10.83 17.80 -8.34
N ARG A 8 -10.18 16.69 -8.72
CA ARG A 8 -9.54 15.77 -7.77
C ARG A 8 -8.38 16.41 -6.99
N GLY A 9 -7.70 17.40 -7.57
CA GLY A 9 -6.70 18.19 -6.86
C GLY A 9 -7.28 18.97 -5.68
N GLN A 10 -8.47 19.53 -5.82
CA GLN A 10 -9.16 20.24 -4.73
C GLN A 10 -9.81 19.30 -3.70
N ILE A 11 -10.15 18.07 -4.11
CA ILE A 11 -10.56 17.01 -3.17
C ILE A 11 -9.36 16.57 -2.31
N ALA A 12 -8.19 16.41 -2.93
CA ALA A 12 -6.95 16.06 -2.24
C ALA A 12 -6.45 17.18 -1.33
N ASP A 13 -6.65 18.44 -1.71
CA ASP A 13 -6.26 19.61 -0.92
C ASP A 13 -7.33 20.72 -1.05
N PRO A 14 -8.22 20.90 -0.06
CA PRO A 14 -9.23 21.96 -0.11
C PRO A 14 -8.62 23.38 -0.06
N HIS A 15 -7.34 23.50 0.29
CA HIS A 15 -6.60 24.77 0.36
C HIS A 15 -5.73 25.01 -0.89
N TRP A 16 -5.89 24.22 -1.95
CA TRP A 16 -5.10 24.29 -3.19
C TRP A 16 -4.93 25.71 -3.71
N VAL A 17 -6.04 26.45 -3.88
CA VAL A 17 -6.04 27.82 -4.43
C VAL A 17 -5.35 28.81 -3.50
N THR A 18 -5.61 28.71 -2.20
CA THR A 18 -4.99 29.59 -1.19
C THR A 18 -3.48 29.39 -1.12
N LYS A 19 -3.02 28.13 -1.16
CA LYS A 19 -1.59 27.79 -1.17
C LYS A 19 -0.92 28.26 -2.46
N ALA A 20 -1.53 28.00 -3.63
CA ALA A 20 -1.01 28.43 -4.92
C ALA A 20 -0.88 29.97 -5.00
N ARG A 21 -1.92 30.71 -4.61
CA ARG A 21 -1.91 32.18 -4.60
C ARG A 21 -0.86 32.74 -3.65
N GLY A 22 -0.61 32.06 -2.53
CA GLY A 22 0.41 32.43 -1.56
C GLY A 22 1.83 32.00 -1.91
N GLY A 23 2.07 31.45 -3.12
CA GLY A 23 3.40 30.98 -3.54
C GLY A 23 3.88 29.71 -2.81
N ARG A 24 2.99 29.01 -2.09
CA ARG A 24 3.27 27.78 -1.32
C ARG A 24 2.92 26.52 -2.11
N THR A 25 3.29 26.49 -3.38
CA THR A 25 2.93 25.38 -4.29
C THR A 25 3.45 24.03 -3.81
N GLU A 26 4.58 24.04 -3.10
CA GLU A 26 5.23 22.86 -2.55
C GLU A 26 4.50 22.27 -1.33
N ASP A 27 3.53 22.99 -0.75
CA ASP A 27 2.63 22.55 0.34
C ASP A 27 1.30 22.01 -0.17
N ILE A 28 1.04 22.10 -1.46
CA ILE A 28 -0.18 21.55 -2.06
C ILE A 28 -0.09 20.02 -2.00
N ARG A 29 -1.04 19.40 -1.29
CA ARG A 29 -1.13 17.94 -1.19
C ARG A 29 -1.51 17.35 -2.54
N PRO A 30 -0.65 16.54 -3.19
CA PRO A 30 -0.92 16.07 -4.54
C PRO A 30 -2.04 15.04 -4.56
N CYS A 31 -2.91 15.13 -5.56
CA CYS A 31 -3.79 14.02 -5.89
C CYS A 31 -2.97 12.92 -6.60
N ILE A 32 -3.04 11.68 -6.10
CA ILE A 32 -2.33 10.54 -6.70
C ILE A 32 -3.12 9.82 -7.80
N SER A 33 -4.19 10.43 -8.31
CA SER A 33 -5.06 9.85 -9.36
C SER A 33 -5.61 8.43 -9.10
N CYS A 34 -5.63 7.96 -7.85
CA CYS A 34 -5.97 6.56 -7.55
C CYS A 34 -7.42 6.17 -7.83
N ASN A 35 -8.33 7.15 -7.90
CA ASN A 35 -9.78 6.97 -8.09
C ASN A 35 -10.51 6.08 -7.07
N GLN A 36 -9.82 5.55 -6.05
CA GLN A 36 -10.38 4.54 -5.14
C GLN A 36 -11.55 5.08 -4.31
N LEU A 37 -11.37 6.26 -3.72
CA LEU A 37 -12.32 6.81 -2.76
C LEU A 37 -13.19 7.94 -3.31
N CYS A 38 -12.75 8.63 -4.35
CA CYS A 38 -13.56 9.69 -4.96
C CYS A 38 -14.62 9.07 -5.87
N ILE A 39 -14.28 8.82 -7.14
CA ILE A 39 -15.21 8.17 -8.07
C ILE A 39 -15.51 6.73 -7.67
N GLY A 40 -14.55 5.98 -7.14
CA GLY A 40 -14.72 4.56 -6.82
C GLY A 40 -15.64 4.23 -5.64
N ARG A 41 -15.87 5.18 -4.73
CA ARG A 41 -16.98 5.09 -3.75
C ARG A 41 -18.29 5.56 -4.35
N ARG A 42 -18.27 6.65 -5.12
CA ARG A 42 -19.46 7.19 -5.79
C ARG A 42 -20.09 6.19 -6.75
N LEU A 43 -19.30 5.34 -7.42
CA LEU A 43 -19.79 4.23 -8.27
C LEU A 43 -20.45 3.09 -7.49
N ARG A 44 -20.34 3.09 -6.15
CA ARG A 44 -21.00 2.14 -5.25
C ARG A 44 -22.08 2.80 -4.40
N ASP A 45 -22.53 3.99 -4.81
CA ASP A 45 -23.50 4.81 -4.08
C ASP A 45 -23.09 5.18 -2.64
N TYR A 46 -21.78 5.19 -2.38
CA TYR A 46 -21.22 5.71 -1.13
C TYR A 46 -20.79 7.18 -1.28
N TRP A 47 -20.66 7.85 -0.14
CA TRP A 47 -20.12 9.21 -0.10
C TRP A 47 -18.68 9.22 -0.63
N ALA A 48 -18.38 10.19 -1.49
CA ALA A 48 -17.03 10.41 -1.98
C ALA A 48 -16.10 10.71 -0.80
N SER A 49 -14.86 10.22 -0.88
CA SER A 49 -13.79 10.53 0.07
C SER A 49 -12.46 10.61 -0.68
N CYS A 50 -11.35 10.69 0.03
CA CYS A 50 -10.02 10.77 -0.60
C CYS A 50 -9.00 9.93 0.16
N LEU A 51 -8.17 9.21 -0.59
CA LEU A 51 -7.11 8.37 -0.02
C LEU A 51 -6.10 9.22 0.75
N VAL A 52 -5.68 10.34 0.16
CA VAL A 52 -4.63 11.22 0.72
C VAL A 52 -5.22 12.34 1.58
N ASN A 53 -6.55 12.47 1.60
CA ASN A 53 -7.24 13.43 2.45
C ASN A 53 -8.42 12.75 3.16
N PRO A 54 -8.18 12.13 4.32
CA PRO A 54 -9.22 11.39 5.00
C PRO A 54 -10.36 12.30 5.54
N SER A 55 -10.15 13.63 5.60
CA SER A 55 -11.16 14.60 6.05
C SER A 55 -12.32 14.79 5.08
N VAL A 56 -12.16 14.40 3.81
CA VAL A 56 -13.23 14.51 2.80
C VAL A 56 -14.45 13.71 3.22
N ALA A 57 -15.60 14.39 3.27
CA ALA A 57 -16.89 13.90 3.78
C ALA A 57 -16.91 13.61 5.29
N ARG A 58 -15.98 14.19 6.05
CA ARG A 58 -15.87 14.13 7.52
C ARG A 58 -15.55 15.50 8.12
N GLU A 59 -15.72 16.57 7.35
CA GLU A 59 -15.30 17.92 7.71
C GLU A 59 -15.98 18.40 9.00
N SER A 60 -17.27 18.08 9.16
CA SER A 60 -18.02 18.40 10.39
C SER A 60 -17.60 17.59 11.60
N ALA A 61 -17.14 16.36 11.41
CA ALA A 61 -16.71 15.48 12.49
C ALA A 61 -15.29 15.80 12.98
N TRP A 62 -14.45 16.37 12.12
CA TRP A 62 -13.02 16.61 12.38
C TRP A 62 -12.62 18.08 12.36
N ASP A 63 -13.60 18.99 12.37
CA ASP A 63 -13.40 20.44 12.31
C ASP A 63 -12.53 20.89 11.11
N GLY A 64 -12.73 20.24 9.96
CA GLY A 64 -12.02 20.51 8.70
C GLY A 64 -10.80 19.62 8.40
N ASP A 65 -10.00 20.04 7.41
CA ASP A 65 -8.76 19.35 6.99
C ASP A 65 -7.55 19.71 7.86
N ILE A 66 -7.46 20.96 8.31
CA ILE A 66 -6.38 21.43 9.19
C ILE A 66 -6.74 21.07 10.64
N PRO A 67 -5.95 20.24 11.34
CA PRO A 67 -6.25 19.87 12.71
C PRO A 67 -6.08 21.05 13.67
N ALA A 68 -6.96 21.16 14.67
CA ALA A 68 -6.80 22.11 15.76
C ALA A 68 -5.59 21.71 16.65
N PRO A 69 -4.83 22.67 17.20
CA PRO A 69 -3.76 22.39 18.16
C PRO A 69 -4.26 21.56 19.37
N SER A 70 -3.39 20.72 19.91
CA SER A 70 -3.64 20.01 21.16
C SER A 70 -3.43 20.95 22.36
N ASP A 71 -4.34 20.91 23.33
CA ASP A 71 -4.19 21.63 24.61
C ASP A 71 -3.14 20.99 25.53
N SER A 72 -2.64 19.80 25.19
CA SER A 72 -1.65 19.05 25.96
C SER A 72 -0.66 18.35 25.04
N PRO A 73 0.33 19.10 24.48
CA PRO A 73 1.38 18.52 23.66
C PRO A 73 2.17 17.42 24.39
N ARG A 74 2.39 16.31 23.70
CA ARG A 74 3.05 15.09 24.19
C ARG A 74 4.26 14.72 23.33
N ASP A 75 5.18 13.93 23.88
CA ASP A 75 6.25 13.25 23.16
C ASP A 75 5.73 11.96 22.52
N ILE A 76 5.68 11.91 21.19
CA ILE A 76 5.11 10.79 20.42
C ILE A 76 6.21 10.06 19.67
N LEU A 77 6.31 8.75 19.88
CA LEU A 77 7.17 7.87 19.10
C LEU A 77 6.33 7.13 18.05
N VAL A 78 6.65 7.31 16.77
CA VAL A 78 6.06 6.57 15.65
C VAL A 78 7.06 5.56 15.11
N VAL A 79 6.73 4.27 15.14
CA VAL A 79 7.58 3.18 14.64
C VAL A 79 7.04 2.66 13.32
N GLY A 80 7.72 3.00 12.22
CA GLY A 80 7.33 2.66 10.84
C GLY A 80 7.01 3.90 10.01
N GLY A 81 7.78 4.12 8.95
CA GLY A 81 7.67 5.23 8.00
C GLY A 81 6.79 4.94 6.78
N GLY A 82 5.83 4.01 6.91
CA GLY A 82 4.79 3.74 5.90
C GLY A 82 3.64 4.76 5.93
N PRO A 83 2.61 4.63 5.07
CA PRO A 83 1.54 5.63 4.94
C PRO A 83 0.79 5.93 6.24
N ALA A 84 0.60 4.94 7.13
CA ALA A 84 0.00 5.15 8.44
C ALA A 84 0.87 6.06 9.32
N GLY A 85 2.14 5.70 9.50
CA GLY A 85 3.06 6.45 10.34
C GLY A 85 3.39 7.84 9.78
N LEU A 86 3.48 7.99 8.45
CA LEU A 86 3.65 9.30 7.81
C LEU A 86 2.49 10.26 8.12
N GLU A 87 1.26 9.78 8.03
CA GLU A 87 0.09 10.61 8.33
C GLU A 87 -0.03 10.87 9.83
N THR A 88 0.21 9.87 10.69
CA THR A 88 0.23 10.06 12.15
C THR A 88 1.25 11.11 12.56
N ALA A 89 2.49 10.98 12.09
CA ALA A 89 3.56 11.91 12.45
C ALA A 89 3.27 13.33 11.97
N ARG A 90 2.75 13.48 10.74
CA ARG A 90 2.36 14.78 10.19
C ARG A 90 1.26 15.43 11.03
N VAL A 91 0.15 14.71 11.26
CA VAL A 91 -1.02 15.27 11.96
C VAL A 91 -0.71 15.54 13.44
N ALA A 92 0.02 14.65 14.11
CA ALA A 92 0.42 14.87 15.50
C ALA A 92 1.34 16.10 15.63
N ALA A 93 2.31 16.27 14.71
CA ALA A 93 3.16 17.45 14.73
C ALA A 93 2.40 18.74 14.39
N GLU A 94 1.43 18.71 13.46
CA GLU A 94 0.53 19.84 13.19
C GLU A 94 -0.29 20.26 14.41
N ARG A 95 -0.66 19.30 15.27
CA ARG A 95 -1.32 19.56 16.55
C ARG A 95 -0.37 20.07 17.63
N GLY A 96 0.94 20.09 17.39
CA GLY A 96 1.95 20.61 18.31
C GLY A 96 2.69 19.55 19.14
N HIS A 97 2.44 18.26 18.93
CA HIS A 97 3.20 17.19 19.59
C HIS A 97 4.67 17.18 19.15
N ARG A 98 5.57 16.75 20.04
CA ARG A 98 6.97 16.49 19.70
C ARG A 98 7.07 15.07 19.15
N VAL A 99 7.27 14.95 17.84
CA VAL A 99 7.23 13.65 17.16
C VAL A 99 8.63 13.16 16.80
N ARG A 100 8.92 11.91 17.18
CA ARG A 100 10.04 11.13 16.63
C ARG A 100 9.48 9.99 15.79
N LEU A 101 9.89 9.90 14.53
CA LEU A 101 9.54 8.81 13.62
C LEU A 101 10.77 7.97 13.34
N VAL A 102 10.67 6.66 13.53
CA VAL A 102 11.75 5.71 13.31
C VAL A 102 11.36 4.74 12.18
N GLU A 103 12.27 4.56 11.22
CA GLU A 103 12.07 3.72 10.04
C GLU A 103 13.27 2.79 9.84
N ALA A 104 12.98 1.50 9.67
CA ALA A 104 13.98 0.45 9.53
C ALA A 104 14.76 0.55 8.21
N SER A 105 14.10 0.96 7.13
CA SER A 105 14.72 1.11 5.81
C SER A 105 15.48 2.43 5.65
N GLY A 106 16.17 2.56 4.52
CA GLY A 106 16.97 3.73 4.20
C GLY A 106 16.18 4.99 3.86
N GLU A 107 14.86 4.89 3.67
CA GLU A 107 14.00 5.96 3.13
C GLU A 107 12.54 5.81 3.60
N LEU A 108 11.82 6.92 3.70
CA LEU A 108 10.39 6.91 4.05
C LEU A 108 9.50 6.38 2.92
N GLY A 109 8.37 5.78 3.30
CA GLY A 109 7.25 5.46 2.41
C GLY A 109 6.73 4.03 2.54
N GLY A 110 7.49 3.09 3.09
CA GLY A 110 7.10 1.69 3.20
C GLY A 110 6.58 1.14 1.85
N GLN A 111 5.43 0.45 1.87
CA GLN A 111 4.83 -0.12 0.66
C GLN A 111 4.41 0.91 -0.41
N PHE A 112 4.29 2.21 -0.09
CA PHE A 112 4.09 3.24 -1.11
C PHE A 112 5.28 3.39 -2.05
N ARG A 113 6.50 3.06 -1.61
CA ARG A 113 7.67 3.07 -2.49
C ARG A 113 7.55 2.01 -3.57
N LEU A 114 7.16 0.78 -3.20
CA LEU A 114 6.90 -0.31 -4.14
C LEU A 114 5.79 0.08 -5.12
N ALA A 115 4.71 0.68 -4.60
CA ALA A 115 3.61 1.16 -5.43
C ALA A 115 4.03 2.26 -6.41
N ALA A 116 4.93 3.17 -6.01
CA ALA A 116 5.45 4.25 -6.84
C ALA A 116 6.39 3.76 -7.95
N GLY A 117 7.07 2.62 -7.75
CA GLY A 117 7.92 1.97 -8.75
C GLY A 117 7.16 1.24 -9.86
N GLN A 118 5.85 1.04 -9.69
CA GLN A 118 5.01 0.43 -10.73
C GLN A 118 4.76 1.39 -11.89
N PRO A 119 4.59 0.88 -13.13
CA PRO A 119 4.33 1.70 -14.31
C PRO A 119 3.16 2.66 -14.10
N GLU A 120 3.40 3.94 -14.41
CA GLU A 120 2.41 5.03 -14.37
C GLU A 120 1.78 5.29 -12.98
N ARG A 121 2.55 5.07 -11.92
CA ARG A 121 2.14 5.39 -10.54
C ARG A 121 3.07 6.38 -9.84
N GLY A 122 3.81 7.17 -10.62
CA GLY A 122 4.83 8.12 -10.14
C GLY A 122 4.26 9.22 -9.22
N GLU A 123 2.97 9.52 -9.30
CA GLU A 123 2.28 10.46 -8.43
C GLU A 123 2.30 10.02 -6.95
N ILE A 124 2.43 8.72 -6.68
CA ILE A 124 2.64 8.21 -5.32
C ILE A 124 4.01 8.67 -4.80
N GLY A 125 5.02 8.67 -5.66
CA GLY A 125 6.33 9.25 -5.36
C GLY A 125 6.23 10.75 -5.04
N ALA A 126 5.45 11.50 -5.82
CA ALA A 126 5.20 12.92 -5.53
C ALA A 126 4.52 13.16 -4.17
N LEU A 127 3.60 12.27 -3.77
CA LEU A 127 3.01 12.29 -2.42
C LEU A 127 4.05 11.99 -1.33
N LEU A 128 4.94 11.03 -1.54
CA LEU A 128 6.03 10.74 -0.59
C LEU A 128 6.98 11.93 -0.43
N THR A 129 7.33 12.61 -1.54
CA THR A 129 8.10 13.85 -1.49
C THR A 129 7.35 14.96 -0.74
N TRP A 130 6.03 15.06 -0.92
CA TRP A 130 5.21 15.99 -0.15
C TRP A 130 5.24 15.68 1.34
N TYR A 131 5.07 14.41 1.74
CA TYR A 131 5.16 14.00 3.15
C TYR A 131 6.52 14.35 3.76
N GLN A 132 7.63 14.01 3.09
CA GLN A 132 8.98 14.34 3.55
C GLN A 132 9.13 15.85 3.84
N ARG A 133 8.67 16.69 2.91
CA ARG A 133 8.72 18.15 3.08
C ARG A 133 7.86 18.64 4.24
N GLN A 134 6.65 18.08 4.40
CA GLN A 134 5.80 18.48 5.52
C GLN A 134 6.42 18.08 6.86
N LEU A 135 6.94 16.86 6.98
CA LEU A 135 7.62 16.41 8.20
C LEU A 135 8.84 17.27 8.54
N GLU A 136 9.62 17.68 7.54
CA GLU A 136 10.74 18.62 7.72
C GLU A 136 10.27 19.99 8.22
N LYS A 137 9.25 20.59 7.58
CA LYS A 137 8.66 21.88 7.99
C LYS A 137 8.07 21.82 9.41
N LEU A 138 7.51 20.68 9.79
CA LEU A 138 6.95 20.42 11.12
C LEU A 138 8.00 19.99 12.15
N GLN A 139 9.28 19.93 11.77
CA GLN A 139 10.40 19.57 12.63
C GLN A 139 10.27 18.18 13.29
N VAL A 140 9.62 17.24 12.60
CA VAL A 140 9.55 15.84 13.03
C VAL A 140 10.95 15.22 12.99
N LYS A 141 11.38 14.62 14.10
CA LYS A 141 12.67 13.94 14.16
C LYS A 141 12.58 12.58 13.46
N VAL A 142 13.09 12.50 12.23
CA VAL A 142 13.11 11.26 11.44
C VAL A 142 14.45 10.52 11.61
N GLU A 143 14.38 9.25 11.97
CA GLU A 143 15.54 8.36 12.11
C GLU A 143 15.39 7.17 11.16
N LEU A 144 16.21 7.15 10.09
CA LEU A 144 16.22 6.10 9.07
C LEU A 144 17.28 5.04 9.39
N ARG A 145 17.18 3.85 8.77
CA ARG A 145 18.09 2.72 8.98
C ARG A 145 18.15 2.30 10.45
N ARG A 146 17.03 2.44 11.15
CA ARG A 146 16.92 2.12 12.57
C ARG A 146 15.72 1.24 12.81
N THR A 147 15.99 0.00 13.20
CA THR A 147 14.99 -0.87 13.83
C THR A 147 15.00 -0.57 15.33
N MET A 148 13.83 -0.59 15.97
CA MET A 148 13.75 -0.51 17.43
C MET A 148 13.41 -1.88 18.00
N THR A 149 14.12 -2.29 19.05
CA THR A 149 13.71 -3.44 19.87
C THR A 149 12.60 -3.06 20.84
N THR A 150 11.91 -4.06 21.38
CA THR A 150 10.89 -3.88 22.43
C THR A 150 11.44 -3.09 23.62
N GLU A 151 12.67 -3.38 24.06
CA GLU A 151 13.32 -2.68 25.16
C GLU A 151 13.61 -1.22 24.84
N GLU A 152 14.10 -0.93 23.62
CA GLU A 152 14.35 0.45 23.18
C GLU A 152 13.06 1.27 23.11
N VAL A 153 11.94 0.65 22.69
CA VAL A 153 10.63 1.31 22.66
C VAL A 153 10.13 1.57 24.08
N ALA A 154 10.21 0.58 24.97
CA ALA A 154 9.80 0.72 26.37
C ALA A 154 10.63 1.79 27.10
N GLN A 155 11.91 1.94 26.77
CA GLN A 155 12.82 2.93 27.36
C GLN A 155 12.88 4.25 26.58
N SER A 156 12.00 4.43 25.59
CA SER A 156 12.08 5.57 24.67
C SER A 156 11.79 6.93 25.30
N GLY A 157 11.11 6.94 26.46
CA GLY A 157 10.65 8.13 27.17
C GLY A 157 9.48 8.86 26.49
N ALA A 158 8.84 8.25 25.49
CA ALA A 158 7.66 8.83 24.84
C ALA A 158 6.42 8.67 25.73
N ASP A 159 5.54 9.67 25.71
CA ASP A 159 4.25 9.62 26.38
C ASP A 159 3.30 8.64 25.68
N ALA A 160 3.42 8.49 24.35
CA ALA A 160 2.69 7.48 23.58
C ALA A 160 3.54 6.94 22.42
N VAL A 161 3.35 5.65 22.13
CA VAL A 161 3.99 4.93 21.03
C VAL A 161 2.94 4.50 20.02
N VAL A 162 3.21 4.72 18.74
CA VAL A 162 2.37 4.28 17.63
C VAL A 162 3.15 3.30 16.75
N VAL A 163 2.77 2.02 16.83
CA VAL A 163 3.33 0.92 16.04
C VAL A 163 2.63 0.86 14.67
N CYS A 164 3.38 1.18 13.62
CA CYS A 164 2.95 1.22 12.22
C CYS A 164 3.81 0.31 11.33
N THR A 165 4.25 -0.85 11.85
CA THR A 165 5.20 -1.79 11.23
C THR A 165 4.72 -2.44 9.92
N GLY A 166 3.43 -2.28 9.60
CA GLY A 166 2.86 -2.67 8.32
C GLY A 166 2.65 -4.19 8.20
N SER A 167 2.88 -4.71 7.00
CA SER A 167 2.65 -6.12 6.65
C SER A 167 3.73 -6.61 5.69
N LYS A 168 3.96 -7.93 5.65
CA LYS A 168 4.92 -8.60 4.77
C LYS A 168 4.20 -9.54 3.81
N PRO A 169 4.73 -9.78 2.59
CA PRO A 169 4.16 -10.77 1.70
C PRO A 169 4.24 -12.16 2.34
N THR A 170 3.18 -12.95 2.19
CA THR A 170 3.26 -14.38 2.50
C THR A 170 4.05 -15.10 1.40
N ARG A 171 4.90 -16.05 1.80
CA ARG A 171 5.60 -16.96 0.89
C ARG A 171 4.89 -18.31 0.73
N THR A 172 3.73 -18.50 1.36
CA THR A 172 3.04 -19.78 1.32
C THR A 172 2.32 -20.04 -0.01
N GLY A 173 2.08 -19.01 -0.83
CA GLY A 173 1.27 -19.16 -2.05
C GLY A 173 -0.18 -19.55 -1.75
N PHE A 174 -0.68 -19.22 -0.55
CA PHE A 174 -2.07 -19.46 -0.15
C PHE A 174 -3.03 -18.87 -1.18
N GLN A 175 -4.06 -19.64 -1.50
CA GLN A 175 -5.11 -19.29 -2.46
C GLN A 175 -6.48 -19.46 -1.80
N ARG A 176 -7.33 -18.43 -1.87
CA ARG A 176 -8.67 -18.47 -1.23
C ARG A 176 -9.56 -19.59 -1.79
N VAL A 177 -9.32 -20.00 -3.03
CA VAL A 177 -10.04 -21.10 -3.69
C VAL A 177 -9.64 -22.48 -3.18
N PHE A 178 -8.49 -22.61 -2.52
CA PHE A 178 -8.04 -23.83 -1.84
C PHE A 178 -7.84 -23.58 -0.34
N PRO A 179 -8.92 -23.29 0.42
CA PRO A 179 -8.80 -22.91 1.84
C PRO A 179 -8.32 -24.07 2.75
N HIS A 180 -8.26 -25.29 2.22
CA HIS A 180 -7.76 -26.47 2.91
C HIS A 180 -6.24 -26.67 2.75
N LEU A 181 -5.58 -25.84 1.94
CA LEU A 181 -4.13 -25.86 1.73
C LEU A 181 -3.53 -24.57 2.30
N ASP A 182 -2.79 -24.69 3.40
CA ASP A 182 -2.12 -23.54 4.02
C ASP A 182 -0.97 -23.00 3.15
N ALA A 183 -0.38 -23.87 2.33
CA ALA A 183 0.67 -23.55 1.38
C ALA A 183 0.50 -24.30 0.05
N LEU A 184 0.86 -23.63 -1.04
CA LEU A 184 0.94 -24.20 -2.38
C LEU A 184 2.01 -25.31 -2.40
N PRO A 185 1.68 -26.54 -2.84
CA PRO A 185 2.68 -27.58 -3.04
C PRO A 185 3.84 -27.12 -3.94
N GLY A 186 5.06 -27.17 -3.39
CA GLY A 186 6.30 -26.79 -4.07
C GLY A 186 6.66 -25.31 -4.04
N VAL A 187 5.95 -24.49 -3.26
CA VAL A 187 6.22 -23.05 -3.11
C VAL A 187 7.60 -22.71 -2.51
N GLU A 188 8.23 -23.64 -1.81
CA GLU A 188 9.54 -23.47 -1.16
C GLU A 188 10.74 -23.51 -2.13
N GLN A 189 10.49 -23.66 -3.43
CA GLN A 189 11.55 -23.75 -4.44
C GLN A 189 12.20 -22.39 -4.72
N ASP A 190 13.49 -22.41 -5.09
CA ASP A 190 14.32 -21.20 -5.26
C ASP A 190 13.82 -20.26 -6.38
N ASN A 191 13.04 -20.76 -7.33
CA ASN A 191 12.46 -19.97 -8.43
C ASN A 191 11.08 -19.38 -8.09
N VAL A 192 10.70 -19.36 -6.80
CA VAL A 192 9.48 -18.75 -6.29
C VAL A 192 9.82 -17.46 -5.54
N CYS A 193 9.21 -16.35 -5.93
CA CYS A 193 9.39 -15.04 -5.31
C CYS A 193 8.06 -14.31 -5.14
N THR A 194 8.06 -13.21 -4.40
CA THR A 194 6.86 -12.39 -4.15
C THR A 194 6.86 -11.15 -5.02
N VAL A 195 5.69 -10.51 -5.19
CA VAL A 195 5.64 -9.19 -5.85
C VAL A 195 6.46 -8.12 -5.13
N HIS A 196 6.73 -8.26 -3.83
CA HIS A 196 7.61 -7.34 -3.12
C HIS A 196 9.06 -7.54 -3.56
N ASP A 197 9.53 -8.79 -3.62
CA ASP A 197 10.91 -9.13 -4.03
C ASP A 197 11.21 -8.61 -5.44
N VAL A 198 10.21 -8.65 -6.33
CA VAL A 198 10.31 -8.11 -7.69
C VAL A 198 10.33 -6.59 -7.68
N LEU A 199 9.38 -5.94 -7.00
CA LEU A 199 9.23 -4.48 -7.04
C LEU A 199 10.30 -3.71 -6.27
N ASP A 200 10.94 -4.34 -5.27
CA ASP A 200 12.10 -3.76 -4.57
C ASP A 200 13.43 -4.05 -5.27
N GLY A 201 13.42 -4.94 -6.27
CA GLY A 201 14.58 -5.31 -7.07
C GLY A 201 15.53 -6.30 -6.40
N SER A 202 15.13 -6.93 -5.29
CA SER A 202 15.91 -7.98 -4.63
C SER A 202 15.97 -9.27 -5.45
N ILE A 203 14.93 -9.56 -6.24
CA ILE A 203 14.89 -10.71 -7.15
C ILE A 203 14.47 -10.24 -8.55
N VAL A 204 15.23 -10.69 -9.56
CA VAL A 204 14.84 -10.59 -10.97
C VAL A 204 14.40 -11.98 -11.43
N PRO A 205 13.11 -12.21 -11.75
CA PRO A 205 12.62 -13.49 -12.25
C PRO A 205 13.27 -13.91 -13.57
N GLY A 206 13.08 -15.17 -13.97
CA GLY A 206 13.46 -15.67 -15.30
C GLY A 206 12.64 -15.05 -16.43
N THR A 207 12.88 -15.45 -17.69
CA THR A 207 12.28 -14.78 -18.85
C THR A 207 10.80 -15.09 -18.99
N ASN A 208 10.40 -16.34 -18.77
CA ASN A 208 8.99 -16.77 -18.78
C ASN A 208 8.45 -16.86 -17.35
N VAL A 209 7.48 -16.03 -16.99
CA VAL A 209 7.02 -15.83 -15.61
C VAL A 209 5.55 -16.18 -15.47
N LEU A 210 5.25 -17.06 -14.52
CA LEU A 210 3.89 -17.24 -14.01
C LEU A 210 3.68 -16.29 -12.83
N LEU A 211 2.68 -15.43 -12.89
CA LEU A 211 2.24 -14.61 -11.77
C LEU A 211 0.94 -15.18 -11.20
N LEU A 212 0.96 -15.66 -9.97
CA LEU A 212 -0.22 -16.09 -9.24
C LEU A 212 -0.91 -14.88 -8.59
N ASP A 213 -2.12 -14.57 -9.03
CA ASP A 213 -2.94 -13.46 -8.51
C ASP A 213 -4.13 -13.96 -7.70
N ASP A 214 -3.97 -13.98 -6.37
CA ASP A 214 -5.03 -14.28 -5.38
C ASP A 214 -5.58 -12.99 -4.73
N ILE A 215 -5.43 -11.84 -5.39
CA ILE A 215 -5.90 -10.53 -4.91
C ILE A 215 -6.83 -9.83 -5.91
N ASP A 216 -7.42 -10.60 -6.82
CA ASP A 216 -8.46 -10.21 -7.77
C ASP A 216 -8.02 -9.08 -8.72
N GLY A 217 -6.77 -9.14 -9.17
CA GLY A 217 -6.23 -8.19 -10.12
C GLY A 217 -5.92 -6.82 -9.51
N TRP A 218 -5.73 -6.74 -8.19
CA TRP A 218 -5.32 -5.50 -7.55
C TRP A 218 -3.92 -5.05 -7.99
N TRP A 219 -3.55 -3.81 -7.63
CA TRP A 219 -2.31 -3.19 -8.08
C TRP A 219 -1.02 -3.98 -7.80
N PRO A 220 -0.82 -4.67 -6.65
CA PRO A 220 0.39 -5.47 -6.47
C PRO A 220 0.54 -6.58 -7.53
N ALA A 221 -0.54 -7.23 -7.96
CA ALA A 221 -0.51 -8.23 -9.03
C ALA A 221 -0.36 -7.57 -10.40
N THR A 222 -1.32 -6.71 -10.75
CA THR A 222 -1.41 -6.08 -12.06
C THR A 222 -0.21 -5.19 -12.38
N GLY A 223 0.21 -4.38 -11.40
CA GLY A 223 1.33 -3.45 -11.57
C GLY A 223 2.65 -4.19 -11.74
N THR A 224 2.85 -5.31 -11.03
CA THR A 224 4.02 -6.17 -11.19
C THR A 224 4.01 -6.88 -12.55
N ALA A 225 2.85 -7.39 -13.00
CA ALA A 225 2.73 -7.96 -14.34
C ALA A 225 3.13 -6.96 -15.44
N LEU A 226 2.66 -5.71 -15.35
CA LEU A 226 3.06 -4.64 -16.28
C LEU A 226 4.54 -4.29 -16.16
N HIS A 227 5.08 -4.23 -14.93
CA HIS A 227 6.49 -3.93 -14.68
C HIS A 227 7.40 -4.95 -15.38
N LEU A 228 7.13 -6.24 -15.18
CA LEU A 228 7.87 -7.34 -15.79
C LEU A 228 7.70 -7.35 -17.32
N ALA A 229 6.48 -7.18 -17.84
CA ALA A 229 6.24 -7.18 -19.28
C ALA A 229 6.94 -6.01 -20.00
N GLN A 230 6.99 -4.83 -19.37
CA GLN A 230 7.77 -3.68 -19.90
C GLN A 230 9.28 -3.94 -19.90
N GLN A 231 9.75 -4.81 -19.00
CA GLN A 231 11.13 -5.28 -18.94
C GLN A 231 11.40 -6.52 -19.81
N ARG A 232 10.48 -6.87 -20.72
CA ARG A 232 10.61 -7.96 -21.71
C ARG A 232 10.53 -9.38 -21.14
N HIS A 233 10.00 -9.55 -19.93
CA HIS A 233 9.55 -10.87 -19.49
C HIS A 233 8.27 -11.26 -20.25
N PHE A 234 8.13 -12.55 -20.57
CA PHE A 234 6.85 -13.13 -20.97
C PHE A 234 6.06 -13.44 -19.72
N VAL A 235 4.91 -12.80 -19.54
CA VAL A 235 4.14 -12.87 -18.29
C VAL A 235 2.79 -13.52 -18.56
N THR A 236 2.53 -14.62 -17.85
CA THR A 236 1.21 -15.23 -17.74
C THR A 236 0.69 -14.98 -16.33
N VAL A 237 -0.43 -14.27 -16.20
CA VAL A 237 -1.14 -14.09 -14.93
C VAL A 237 -2.19 -15.19 -14.80
N VAL A 238 -2.13 -15.98 -13.73
CA VAL A 238 -3.19 -16.92 -13.37
C VAL A 238 -4.01 -16.34 -12.22
N THR A 239 -5.33 -16.31 -12.36
CA THR A 239 -6.22 -15.77 -11.35
C THR A 239 -7.54 -16.54 -11.28
N PRO A 240 -8.12 -16.73 -10.07
CA PRO A 240 -9.45 -17.29 -9.93
C PRO A 240 -10.55 -16.32 -10.43
N SER A 241 -10.20 -15.05 -10.68
CA SER A 241 -11.16 -14.06 -11.15
C SER A 241 -11.66 -14.37 -12.57
N GLU A 242 -12.95 -14.11 -12.81
CA GLU A 242 -13.58 -14.22 -14.13
C GLU A 242 -13.17 -13.10 -15.09
N LYS A 243 -12.41 -12.12 -14.58
CA LYS A 243 -12.02 -10.93 -15.32
C LYS A 243 -10.64 -10.48 -14.85
N ALA A 244 -9.69 -10.27 -15.77
CA ALA A 244 -8.36 -9.75 -15.41
C ALA A 244 -8.48 -8.45 -14.60
N ALA A 245 -7.55 -8.03 -13.74
CA ALA A 245 -7.62 -6.68 -13.15
C ALA A 245 -9.00 -6.29 -12.51
N ALA A 246 -9.82 -7.24 -12.07
CA ALA A 246 -11.25 -7.01 -11.78
C ALA A 246 -11.46 -5.92 -10.72
N LYS A 247 -10.64 -5.93 -9.68
CA LYS A 247 -10.73 -4.96 -8.58
C LYS A 247 -10.39 -3.52 -8.99
N LEU A 248 -9.81 -3.32 -10.18
CA LEU A 248 -9.49 -2.00 -10.75
C LEU A 248 -10.66 -1.37 -11.53
N ASP A 249 -11.73 -2.12 -11.80
CA ASP A 249 -12.90 -1.58 -12.50
C ASP A 249 -13.55 -0.45 -11.69
N LEU A 250 -13.59 -0.58 -10.37
CA LEU A 250 -14.14 0.44 -9.47
C LEU A 250 -13.27 1.69 -9.38
N SER A 251 -11.99 1.64 -9.77
CA SER A 251 -11.15 2.83 -9.93
C SER A 251 -11.18 3.40 -11.36
N LEU A 252 -12.01 2.84 -12.25
CA LEU A 252 -12.05 3.17 -13.69
C LEU A 252 -10.69 3.01 -14.38
N THR A 253 -9.85 2.10 -13.86
CA THR A 253 -8.53 1.79 -14.42
C THR A 253 -8.46 0.36 -14.96
N GLY A 254 -9.48 -0.46 -14.75
CA GLY A 254 -9.53 -1.84 -15.24
C GLY A 254 -9.39 -1.95 -16.76
N ASP A 255 -10.16 -1.19 -17.53
CA ASP A 255 -10.11 -1.24 -19.00
C ASP A 255 -8.77 -0.76 -19.55
N THR A 256 -8.23 0.34 -19.01
CA THR A 256 -6.90 0.84 -19.40
C THR A 256 -5.80 -0.16 -19.05
N THR A 257 -5.93 -0.89 -17.95
CA THR A 257 -5.01 -1.97 -17.59
C THR A 257 -5.09 -3.12 -18.59
N ARG A 258 -6.30 -3.56 -18.96
CA ARG A 258 -6.48 -4.64 -19.97
C ARG A 258 -5.88 -4.26 -21.31
N GLU A 259 -6.11 -3.02 -21.75
CA GLU A 259 -5.50 -2.52 -22.98
C GLU A 259 -3.97 -2.62 -22.93
N ARG A 260 -3.37 -2.33 -21.77
CA ARG A 260 -1.91 -2.44 -21.58
C ARG A 260 -1.45 -3.89 -21.53
N PHE A 261 -2.19 -4.78 -20.87
CA PHE A 261 -1.90 -6.22 -20.91
C PHE A 261 -1.84 -6.69 -22.37
N MET A 262 -2.83 -6.34 -23.19
CA MET A 262 -2.82 -6.67 -24.63
C MET A 262 -1.63 -6.02 -25.37
N ARG A 263 -1.34 -4.75 -25.08
CA ARG A 263 -0.23 -4.01 -25.70
C ARG A 263 1.14 -4.61 -25.39
N TYR A 264 1.34 -5.10 -24.17
CA TYR A 264 2.62 -5.66 -23.70
C TYR A 264 2.66 -7.19 -23.76
N GLY A 265 1.61 -7.86 -24.24
CA GLY A 265 1.56 -9.32 -24.39
C GLY A 265 1.46 -10.08 -23.08
N VAL A 266 0.84 -9.49 -22.05
CA VAL A 266 0.52 -10.21 -20.81
C VAL A 266 -0.64 -11.16 -21.09
N GLU A 267 -0.40 -12.46 -20.97
CA GLU A 267 -1.45 -13.47 -20.99
C GLU A 267 -2.18 -13.47 -19.64
N VAL A 268 -3.49 -13.63 -19.64
CA VAL A 268 -4.27 -13.82 -18.40
C VAL A 268 -5.14 -15.06 -18.52
N VAL A 269 -4.87 -16.04 -17.65
CA VAL A 269 -5.65 -17.26 -17.50
C VAL A 269 -6.67 -17.04 -16.39
N LEU A 270 -7.94 -16.90 -16.79
CA LEU A 270 -9.07 -16.56 -15.92
C LEU A 270 -9.74 -17.81 -15.36
N ALA A 271 -10.42 -17.65 -14.24
CA ALA A 271 -11.13 -18.73 -13.54
C ALA A 271 -10.26 -19.99 -13.36
N THR A 272 -8.98 -19.78 -13.03
CA THR A 272 -7.99 -20.84 -12.92
C THR A 272 -7.18 -20.64 -11.65
N ALA A 273 -6.84 -21.74 -10.99
CA ALA A 273 -5.97 -21.76 -9.82
C ALA A 273 -4.68 -22.51 -10.12
N LEU A 274 -3.65 -22.27 -9.30
CA LEU A 274 -2.40 -23.02 -9.34
C LEU A 274 -2.47 -24.15 -8.31
N GLU A 275 -2.56 -25.40 -8.76
CA GLU A 275 -2.67 -26.56 -7.87
C GLU A 275 -1.31 -26.99 -7.30
N ALA A 276 -0.26 -26.95 -8.13
CA ALA A 276 1.09 -27.33 -7.73
C ALA A 276 2.16 -26.62 -8.58
N TRP A 277 3.36 -26.49 -8.02
CA TRP A 277 4.56 -26.02 -8.68
C TRP A 277 5.68 -27.05 -8.50
N GLN A 278 6.21 -27.63 -9.59
CA GLN A 278 7.21 -28.71 -9.50
C GLN A 278 8.36 -28.43 -10.47
N GLY A 279 9.55 -28.14 -9.93
CA GLY A 279 10.68 -27.64 -10.71
C GLY A 279 10.33 -26.31 -11.35
N ASN A 280 9.96 -26.36 -12.62
CA ASN A 280 9.55 -25.25 -13.47
C ASN A 280 8.15 -25.44 -14.06
N THR A 281 7.44 -26.52 -13.70
CA THR A 281 6.13 -26.85 -14.23
C THR A 281 5.03 -26.44 -13.26
N ALA A 282 4.07 -25.66 -13.75
CA ALA A 282 2.85 -25.30 -13.05
C ALA A 282 1.70 -26.25 -13.44
N THR A 283 1.03 -26.81 -12.45
CA THR A 283 -0.25 -27.52 -12.65
C THR A 283 -1.39 -26.53 -12.44
N LEU A 284 -1.99 -26.08 -13.54
CA LEU A 284 -3.12 -25.15 -13.55
C LEU A 284 -4.42 -25.94 -13.56
N VAL A 285 -5.43 -25.49 -12.82
CA VAL A 285 -6.76 -26.12 -12.80
C VAL A 285 -7.86 -25.10 -13.07
N ASN A 286 -8.65 -25.38 -14.11
CA ASN A 286 -9.82 -24.58 -14.42
C ASN A 286 -10.90 -24.81 -13.34
N LEU A 287 -11.37 -23.73 -12.72
CA LEU A 287 -12.28 -23.79 -11.57
C LEU A 287 -13.71 -24.19 -11.95
N TYR A 288 -14.08 -24.14 -13.24
CA TYR A 288 -15.40 -24.59 -13.70
C TYR A 288 -15.40 -26.02 -14.22
N THR A 289 -14.39 -26.42 -15.00
CA THR A 289 -14.34 -27.75 -15.63
C THR A 289 -13.61 -28.78 -14.78
N GLY A 290 -12.72 -28.34 -13.87
CA GLY A 290 -11.81 -29.21 -13.12
C GLY A 290 -10.69 -29.81 -13.99
N GLU A 291 -10.58 -29.40 -15.26
CA GLU A 291 -9.50 -29.82 -16.15
C GLU A 291 -8.18 -29.25 -15.68
N ARG A 292 -7.14 -30.07 -15.80
CA ARG A 292 -5.76 -29.72 -15.43
C ARG A 292 -4.91 -29.55 -16.67
N GLU A 293 -4.07 -28.53 -16.64
CA GLU A 293 -3.08 -28.24 -17.66
C GLU A 293 -1.72 -28.06 -16.99
N GLU A 294 -0.69 -28.66 -17.57
CA GLU A 294 0.70 -28.43 -17.16
C GLU A 294 1.36 -27.46 -18.13
N ARG A 295 2.04 -26.43 -17.58
CA ARG A 295 2.81 -25.46 -18.36
C ARG A 295 4.13 -25.13 -17.68
N ASP A 296 5.19 -24.97 -18.46
CA ASP A 296 6.51 -24.64 -17.96
C ASP A 296 6.76 -23.13 -17.91
N PHE A 297 7.39 -22.67 -16.82
CA PHE A 297 7.79 -21.29 -16.57
C PHE A 297 9.14 -21.25 -15.85
N ASP A 298 9.93 -20.22 -16.08
CA ASP A 298 11.23 -20.06 -15.42
C ASP A 298 11.09 -19.67 -13.94
N SER A 299 10.01 -18.96 -13.59
CA SER A 299 9.78 -18.45 -12.24
C SER A 299 8.31 -18.27 -11.92
N LEU A 300 7.99 -18.42 -10.63
CA LEU A 300 6.69 -18.13 -10.04
C LEU A 300 6.75 -16.85 -9.19
N VAL A 301 5.86 -15.91 -9.47
CA VAL A 301 5.70 -14.66 -8.70
C VAL A 301 4.37 -14.70 -7.95
N LEU A 302 4.43 -14.59 -6.62
CA LEU A 302 3.27 -14.65 -5.74
C LEU A 302 2.71 -13.25 -5.48
N ALA A 303 1.48 -13.01 -5.92
CA ALA A 303 0.65 -11.87 -5.55
C ALA A 303 -0.51 -12.33 -4.64
N CYS A 304 -0.15 -12.78 -3.44
CA CYS A 304 -1.07 -13.27 -2.42
C CYS A 304 -1.33 -12.19 -1.33
N THR A 305 -2.21 -12.51 -0.38
CA THR A 305 -2.53 -11.60 0.73
C THR A 305 -1.33 -11.47 1.69
N ASN A 306 -0.94 -10.23 2.02
CA ASN A 306 0.12 -9.99 3.02
C ASN A 306 -0.34 -10.31 4.45
N THR A 307 0.61 -10.67 5.32
CA THR A 307 0.41 -10.90 6.75
C THR A 307 0.90 -9.70 7.55
N SER A 308 0.13 -9.26 8.54
CA SER A 308 0.49 -8.15 9.43
C SER A 308 1.80 -8.43 10.20
N ASP A 309 2.63 -7.41 10.38
CA ASP A 309 3.85 -7.50 11.21
C ASP A 309 3.55 -7.03 12.65
N THR A 310 3.03 -7.94 13.48
CA THR A 310 2.52 -7.62 14.82
C THR A 310 3.55 -7.75 15.94
N GLY A 311 4.71 -8.36 15.68
CA GLY A 311 5.63 -8.81 16.74
C GLY A 311 5.99 -7.74 17.77
N LEU A 312 6.36 -6.54 17.32
CA LEU A 312 6.70 -5.44 18.22
C LEU A 312 5.51 -5.02 19.10
N PHE A 313 4.29 -4.97 18.54
CA PHE A 313 3.11 -4.61 19.32
C PHE A 313 2.74 -5.70 20.32
N ASP A 314 2.80 -6.97 19.90
CA ASP A 314 2.49 -8.11 20.76
C ASP A 314 3.42 -8.16 21.98
N ASP A 315 4.72 -7.89 21.77
CA ASP A 315 5.73 -7.85 22.84
C ASP A 315 5.57 -6.64 23.79
N LEU A 316 4.95 -5.55 23.32
CA LEU A 316 4.70 -4.33 24.11
C LEU A 316 3.37 -4.32 24.83
N ARG A 317 2.51 -5.33 24.63
CA ARG A 317 1.13 -5.33 25.15
C ARG A 317 1.05 -5.20 26.68
N ASP A 318 2.03 -5.75 27.37
CA ASP A 318 2.09 -5.76 28.85
C ASP A 318 3.03 -4.67 29.40
N ALA A 319 3.55 -3.78 28.54
CA ALA A 319 4.41 -2.68 28.95
C ALA A 319 3.59 -1.55 29.62
N GLU A 320 4.14 -0.89 30.64
CA GLU A 320 3.52 0.25 31.33
C GLU A 320 3.67 1.57 30.53
N ILE A 321 3.37 1.54 29.23
CA ILE A 321 3.39 2.70 28.33
C ILE A 321 2.13 2.71 27.45
N GLU A 322 1.69 3.90 27.01
CA GLU A 322 0.58 4.01 26.07
C GLU A 322 1.03 3.55 24.68
N VAL A 323 0.51 2.41 24.20
CA VAL A 323 0.87 1.83 22.90
C VAL A 323 -0.37 1.66 22.03
N HIS A 324 -0.27 2.16 20.80
CA HIS A 324 -1.28 2.01 19.75
C HIS A 324 -0.69 1.22 18.59
N THR A 325 -1.53 0.45 17.90
CA THR A 325 -1.18 -0.18 16.61
C THR A 325 -2.19 0.23 15.55
N ILE A 326 -1.71 0.57 14.35
CA ILE A 326 -2.56 1.05 13.25
C ILE A 326 -2.09 0.57 11.88
N GLY A 327 -2.95 0.73 10.87
CA GLY A 327 -2.66 0.44 9.48
C GLY A 327 -2.58 -1.05 9.19
N ASP A 328 -1.63 -1.43 8.35
CA ASP A 328 -1.46 -2.83 7.94
C ASP A 328 -0.87 -3.71 9.06
N ALA A 329 -0.34 -3.11 10.14
CA ALA A 329 0.09 -3.84 11.34
C ALA A 329 -1.10 -4.40 12.13
N VAL A 330 -2.26 -3.75 12.07
CA VAL A 330 -3.51 -4.30 12.63
C VAL A 330 -4.09 -5.35 11.70
N ALA A 331 -4.28 -4.96 10.44
CA ALA A 331 -4.80 -5.83 9.40
C ALA A 331 -4.37 -5.28 8.04
N SER A 332 -3.61 -6.09 7.32
CA SER A 332 -3.23 -5.85 5.92
C SER A 332 -4.47 -5.54 5.06
N ARG A 333 -4.57 -4.30 4.60
CA ARG A 333 -5.73 -3.78 3.86
C ARG A 333 -5.25 -2.89 2.71
N THR A 334 -5.89 -1.75 2.53
CA THR A 334 -5.61 -0.81 1.45
C THR A 334 -5.14 0.50 2.05
N ALA A 335 -4.26 1.20 1.34
CA ALA A 335 -3.56 2.36 1.90
C ALA A 335 -4.46 3.50 2.40
N HIS A 336 -5.69 3.62 1.89
CA HIS A 336 -6.62 4.61 2.41
C HIS A 336 -7.03 4.34 3.87
N MET A 337 -7.06 3.07 4.29
CA MET A 337 -7.32 2.70 5.69
C MET A 337 -6.11 3.07 6.56
N ALA A 338 -4.89 2.81 6.07
CA ALA A 338 -3.66 3.18 6.76
C ALA A 338 -3.58 4.71 7.03
N ILE A 339 -3.80 5.54 6.00
CA ILE A 339 -3.80 7.00 6.16
C ILE A 339 -4.98 7.46 7.02
N TYR A 340 -6.17 6.88 6.85
CA TYR A 340 -7.33 7.22 7.68
C TYR A 340 -7.10 6.95 9.17
N GLU A 341 -6.59 5.76 9.51
CA GLU A 341 -6.28 5.39 10.90
C GLU A 341 -5.16 6.26 11.47
N GLY A 342 -4.14 6.56 10.65
CA GLY A 342 -3.05 7.43 11.06
C GLY A 342 -3.53 8.83 11.44
N ARG A 343 -4.39 9.43 10.62
CA ARG A 343 -5.03 10.72 10.93
C ARG A 343 -5.96 10.62 12.15
N LYS A 344 -6.82 9.60 12.18
CA LYS A 344 -7.80 9.44 13.26
C LYS A 344 -7.12 9.37 14.62
N LEU A 345 -6.13 8.50 14.77
CA LEU A 345 -5.39 8.36 16.02
C LEU A 345 -4.68 9.68 16.37
N ALA A 346 -4.02 10.32 15.42
CA ALA A 346 -3.32 11.58 15.69
C ALA A 346 -4.24 12.72 16.15
N LEU A 347 -5.52 12.74 15.76
CA LEU A 347 -6.51 13.69 16.27
C LEU A 347 -6.96 13.38 17.71
N GLU A 348 -6.87 12.13 18.13
CA GLU A 348 -7.18 11.65 19.48
C GLU A 348 -5.99 11.80 20.44
N LEU A 349 -4.76 11.88 19.89
CA LEU A 349 -3.56 12.18 20.65
C LEU A 349 -3.53 13.62 21.18
#